data_AF-G9ZMP7-F1
#
_entry.id   AF-G9ZMP7-F1
#
_cell.length_a   1.000
_cell.length_b   1.000
_cell.length_c   1.000
_cell.angle_alpha   90.00
_cell.angle_beta   90.00
_cell.angle_gamma   90.00
#
_symmetry.space_group_name_H-M   'P 1'
#
loop_
_entity.id
_entity.type
_entity.pdbx_description
1 polymer ?
#
loop_
_entity_poly.entity_id
_entity_poly.type
_entity_poly.pdbx_seq_one_letter_code
_entity_poly.pdbx_strand_id
1 'polypeptide(L)'
;FQRGALAQLVNEGNKSYQVMADALGVAKATISYELDRVKPYDPELAQQDADRKRRNCGRRSMLTAALATLITNHLRLTWSPETIAAAYNLSTASIYNWLNRGWLPFKLTDLPNRNVRQHRVSENRGKFTSGTSIEQRPTTVNQRLAFGHWEVDTVLSSRSESRSCLVTFVERKTRLLWA
;
A
#
# COMPACT_ATOMS: atom_id res chain seq x y z
N PHE A 1 15.55 23.64 -20.03
CA PHE A 1 16.57 24.58 -20.54
C PHE A 1 17.07 24.04 -21.87
N GLN A 2 16.97 24.80 -22.96
CA GLN A 2 17.25 24.31 -24.31
C GLN A 2 18.76 24.39 -24.63
N ARG A 3 19.55 23.44 -24.11
CA ARG A 3 21.03 23.42 -24.21
C ARG A 3 21.55 23.32 -25.65
N GLY A 4 20.90 22.51 -26.49
CA GLY A 4 21.27 22.38 -27.90
C GLY A 4 21.09 23.67 -28.70
N ALA A 5 20.02 24.42 -28.44
CA ALA A 5 19.80 25.73 -29.06
C ALA A 5 20.83 26.77 -28.60
N LEU A 6 21.23 26.74 -27.32
CA LEU A 6 22.32 27.58 -26.83
C LEU A 6 23.65 27.24 -27.52
N ALA A 7 23.96 25.96 -27.73
CA ALA A 7 25.18 25.54 -28.41
C ALA A 7 25.24 26.02 -29.87
N GLN A 8 24.11 26.00 -30.59
CA GLN A 8 24.02 26.58 -31.94
C GLN A 8 24.31 28.09 -31.91
N LEU A 9 23.70 28.84 -30.98
CA LEU A 9 23.92 30.28 -30.84
C LEU A 9 25.37 30.65 -30.47
N VAL A 10 26.06 29.79 -29.72
CA VAL A 10 27.50 29.95 -29.40
C VAL A 10 28.36 29.69 -30.64
N ASN A 11 28.04 28.67 -31.42
CA ASN A 11 28.78 28.31 -32.65
C ASN A 11 28.57 29.30 -33.80
N GLU A 12 27.41 29.95 -33.87
CA GLU A 12 27.10 31.01 -34.84
C GLU A 12 27.93 32.29 -34.63
N GLY A 13 28.62 32.43 -33.50
CA GLY A 13 29.61 33.49 -33.23
C GLY A 13 29.05 34.84 -32.74
N ASN A 14 29.83 35.53 -31.88
CA ASN A 14 29.70 36.93 -31.41
C ASN A 14 28.30 37.44 -31.00
N LYS A 15 27.43 36.57 -30.49
CA LYS A 15 26.18 37.01 -29.85
C LYS A 15 26.43 37.40 -28.39
N SER A 16 25.99 38.59 -27.99
CA SER A 16 25.98 38.99 -26.58
C SER A 16 25.09 38.04 -25.77
N TYR A 17 25.42 37.81 -24.49
CA TYR A 17 24.58 37.00 -23.59
C TYR A 17 23.13 37.48 -23.53
N GLN A 18 22.90 38.79 -23.75
CA GLN A 18 21.54 39.36 -23.83
C GLN A 18 20.77 38.82 -25.03
N VAL A 19 21.40 38.78 -26.22
CA VAL A 19 20.79 38.29 -27.45
C VAL A 19 20.46 36.80 -27.34
N MET A 20 21.34 36.01 -26.73
CA MET A 20 21.11 34.59 -26.48
C MET A 20 19.94 34.37 -25.50
N ALA A 21 19.85 35.20 -24.47
CA ALA A 21 18.78 35.17 -23.48
C ALA A 21 17.42 35.50 -24.10
N ASP A 22 17.36 36.57 -24.90
CA ASP A 22 16.14 37.01 -25.58
C ASP A 22 15.67 35.94 -26.59
N ALA A 23 16.60 35.32 -27.33
CA ALA A 23 16.28 34.24 -28.27
C ALA A 23 15.73 32.97 -27.60
N LEU A 24 16.18 32.65 -26.39
CA LEU A 24 15.75 31.47 -25.63
C LEU A 24 14.62 31.76 -24.63
N GLY A 25 14.19 33.02 -24.49
CA GLY A 25 13.17 33.43 -23.52
C GLY A 25 13.58 33.22 -22.06
N VAL A 26 14.87 33.38 -21.74
CA VAL A 26 15.42 33.18 -20.38
C VAL A 26 16.15 34.43 -19.90
N ALA A 27 16.49 34.51 -18.62
CA ALA A 27 17.27 35.62 -18.10
C ALA A 27 18.74 35.56 -18.58
N LYS A 28 19.37 36.72 -18.80
CA LYS A 28 20.80 36.85 -19.13
C LYS A 28 21.71 36.08 -18.16
N ALA A 29 21.39 36.12 -16.86
CA ALA A 29 22.15 35.41 -15.85
C ALA A 29 22.11 33.89 -16.06
N THR A 30 20.98 33.34 -16.51
CA THR A 30 20.84 31.89 -16.80
C THR A 30 21.78 31.46 -17.92
N ILE A 31 21.95 32.29 -18.96
CA ILE A 31 22.94 32.05 -20.03
C ILE A 31 24.35 32.04 -19.45
N SER A 32 24.71 33.05 -18.66
CA SER A 32 26.04 33.14 -18.02
C SER A 32 26.34 31.91 -17.16
N TYR A 33 25.43 31.56 -16.25
CA TYR A 33 25.61 30.40 -15.36
C TYR A 33 25.73 29.08 -16.12
N GLU A 34 25.03 28.97 -17.25
CA GLU A 34 25.09 27.76 -18.06
C GLU A 34 26.37 27.66 -18.87
N LEU A 35 26.82 28.76 -19.49
CA LEU A 35 28.09 28.81 -20.23
C LEU A 35 29.31 28.61 -19.32
N ASP A 36 29.22 29.05 -18.05
CA ASP A 36 30.27 28.81 -17.06
C ASP A 36 30.27 27.38 -16.49
N ARG A 37 29.25 26.56 -16.78
CA ARG A 37 29.13 25.19 -16.25
C ARG A 37 30.23 24.26 -16.76
N VAL A 38 30.58 24.34 -18.05
CA VAL A 38 31.59 23.50 -18.72
C VAL A 38 32.36 24.36 -19.72
N LYS A 39 33.70 24.27 -19.75
CA LYS A 39 34.58 24.99 -20.68
C LYS A 39 35.50 24.01 -21.43
N PRO A 40 35.51 23.98 -22.77
CA PRO A 40 34.61 24.69 -23.70
C PRO A 40 33.14 24.25 -23.54
N TYR A 41 32.19 25.09 -23.97
CA TYR A 41 30.77 24.79 -23.79
C TYR A 41 30.35 23.59 -24.64
N ASP A 42 29.89 22.54 -23.97
CA ASP A 42 29.32 21.34 -24.58
C ASP A 42 27.92 21.11 -23.97
N PRO A 43 26.86 21.09 -24.79
CA PRO A 43 25.49 20.95 -24.31
C PRO A 43 25.23 19.58 -23.68
N GLU A 44 25.89 18.51 -24.14
CA GLU A 44 25.72 17.16 -23.62
C GLU A 44 26.40 17.03 -22.26
N LEU A 45 27.65 17.50 -22.13
CA LEU A 45 28.35 17.51 -20.84
C LEU A 45 27.64 18.41 -19.81
N ALA A 46 27.10 19.56 -20.23
CA ALA A 46 26.31 20.44 -19.38
C ALA A 46 25.01 19.77 -18.89
N GLN A 47 24.33 19.01 -19.76
CA GLN A 47 23.15 18.23 -19.41
C GLN A 47 23.51 17.13 -18.40
N GLN A 48 24.57 16.37 -18.65
CA GLN A 48 25.04 15.32 -17.75
C GLN A 48 25.40 15.86 -16.35
N ASP A 49 26.08 17.03 -16.26
CA ASP A 49 26.38 17.67 -14.99
C ASP A 49 25.11 18.13 -14.26
N ALA A 50 24.15 18.72 -14.98
CA ALA A 50 22.87 19.13 -14.40
C ALA A 50 22.10 17.92 -13.85
N ASP A 51 22.04 16.81 -14.58
CA ASP A 51 21.37 15.58 -14.16
C ASP A 51 22.08 14.92 -12.98
N ARG A 52 23.41 14.91 -12.97
CA ARG A 52 24.21 14.46 -11.83
C ARG A 52 23.90 15.28 -10.57
N LYS A 53 23.92 16.61 -10.66
CA LYS A 53 23.60 17.48 -9.53
C LYS A 53 22.15 17.30 -9.09
N ARG A 54 21.21 17.18 -10.03
CA ARG A 54 19.78 16.96 -9.75
C ARG A 54 19.52 15.63 -9.05
N ARG A 55 20.22 14.56 -9.43
CA ARG A 55 20.16 13.26 -8.73
C ARG A 55 20.64 13.35 -7.27
N ASN A 56 21.57 14.26 -6.99
CA ASN A 56 22.08 14.51 -5.64
C ASN A 56 21.21 15.49 -4.84
N CYS A 57 20.24 16.17 -5.47
CA CYS A 57 19.29 17.03 -4.78
C CYS A 57 18.22 16.21 -4.05
N GLY A 58 17.70 16.79 -2.96
CA GLY A 58 16.59 16.22 -2.19
C GLY A 58 17.04 15.57 -0.88
N ARG A 59 16.07 15.01 -0.16
CA ARG A 59 16.31 14.37 1.14
C ARG A 59 17.01 13.02 0.94
N ARG A 60 18.17 12.84 1.59
CA ARG A 60 18.86 11.55 1.63
C ARG A 60 17.98 10.52 2.33
N SER A 61 17.94 9.30 1.81
CA SER A 61 17.25 8.20 2.45
C SER A 61 17.90 7.87 3.80
N MET A 62 17.09 7.55 4.79
CA MET A 62 17.55 7.03 6.09
C MET A 62 17.91 5.54 6.01
N LEU A 63 17.63 4.89 4.88
CA LEU A 63 17.90 3.46 4.68
C LEU A 63 19.42 3.21 4.61
N THR A 64 19.98 2.67 5.68
CA THR A 64 21.35 2.14 5.71
C THR A 64 21.35 0.66 5.34
N ALA A 65 22.51 0.10 4.97
CA ALA A 65 22.64 -1.32 4.66
C ALA A 65 22.23 -2.21 5.85
N ALA A 66 22.65 -1.84 7.07
CA ALA A 66 22.26 -2.55 8.28
C ALA A 66 20.73 -2.53 8.51
N LEU A 67 20.10 -1.36 8.31
CA LEU A 67 18.65 -1.23 8.45
C LEU A 67 17.89 -2.03 7.37
N ALA A 68 18.40 -2.03 6.14
CA ALA A 68 17.82 -2.82 5.05
C ALA A 68 17.85 -4.32 5.37
N THR A 69 18.98 -4.83 5.85
CA THR A 69 19.12 -6.23 6.26
C THR A 69 18.18 -6.56 7.42
N LEU A 70 18.10 -5.68 8.42
CA LEU A 70 17.22 -5.84 9.57
C LEU A 70 15.74 -5.92 9.15
N ILE A 71 15.28 -4.96 8.34
CA ILE A 71 13.89 -4.93 7.86
C ILE A 71 13.61 -6.19 7.04
N THR A 72 14.52 -6.58 6.14
CA THR A 72 14.37 -7.77 5.30
C THR A 72 14.26 -9.04 6.14
N ASN A 73 15.08 -9.18 7.18
CA ASN A 73 15.03 -10.34 8.08
C ASN A 73 13.68 -10.43 8.81
N HIS A 74 13.15 -9.31 9.30
CA HIS A 74 11.81 -9.27 9.93
C HIS A 74 10.69 -9.59 8.94
N LEU A 75 10.77 -9.08 7.71
CA LEU A 75 9.80 -9.41 6.66
C LEU A 75 9.81 -10.92 6.34
N ARG A 76 10.99 -11.56 6.33
CA ARG A 76 11.12 -13.02 6.19
C ARG A 76 10.54 -13.80 7.36
N LEU A 77 10.56 -13.22 8.56
CA LEU A 77 9.89 -13.75 9.75
C LEU A 77 8.38 -13.45 9.77
N THR A 78 7.79 -13.04 8.64
CA THR A 78 6.36 -12.73 8.49
C THR A 78 5.86 -11.53 9.30
N TRP A 79 6.76 -10.63 9.72
CA TRP A 79 6.34 -9.38 10.33
C TRP A 79 5.70 -8.44 9.30
N SER A 80 4.64 -7.74 9.68
CA SER A 80 4.03 -6.73 8.82
C SER A 80 4.88 -5.46 8.76
N PRO A 81 4.88 -4.70 7.65
CA PRO A 81 5.53 -3.40 7.56
C PRO A 81 5.10 -2.45 8.69
N GLU A 82 3.85 -2.52 9.13
CA GLU A 82 3.31 -1.76 10.26
C GLU A 82 3.95 -2.15 11.59
N THR A 83 4.11 -3.45 11.84
CA THR A 83 4.78 -3.96 13.05
C THR A 83 6.23 -3.54 13.09
N ILE A 84 6.95 -3.66 11.97
CA ILE A 84 8.36 -3.25 11.86
C ILE A 84 8.48 -1.74 12.07
N ALA A 85 7.59 -0.95 11.46
CA ALA A 85 7.58 0.50 11.63
C ALA A 85 7.39 0.91 13.09
N ALA A 86 6.42 0.31 13.78
CA ALA A 86 6.19 0.57 15.20
C ALA A 86 7.37 0.17 16.09
N ALA A 87 7.97 -1.01 15.83
CA ALA A 87 9.08 -1.53 16.64
C ALA A 87 10.37 -0.69 16.50
N TYR A 88 10.62 -0.13 15.32
CA TYR A 88 11.85 0.61 15.01
C TYR A 88 11.65 2.12 14.87
N ASN A 89 10.49 2.64 15.29
CA ASN A 89 10.10 4.05 15.19
C ASN A 89 10.30 4.63 13.77
N LEU A 90 9.89 3.87 12.76
CA LEU A 90 9.92 4.26 11.36
C LEU A 90 8.52 4.66 10.89
N SER A 91 8.46 5.42 9.80
CA SER A 91 7.20 5.57 9.07
C SER A 91 6.92 4.32 8.24
N THR A 92 5.69 3.80 8.35
CA THR A 92 5.18 2.71 7.49
C THR A 92 5.33 3.04 6.02
N ALA A 93 5.01 4.29 5.63
CA ALA A 93 5.14 4.77 4.27
C ALA A 93 6.58 4.70 3.76
N SER A 94 7.59 4.92 4.62
CA SER A 94 9.00 4.76 4.23
C SER A 94 9.33 3.32 3.86
N ILE A 95 8.86 2.33 4.64
CA ILE A 95 9.09 0.91 4.35
C ILE A 95 8.44 0.51 3.02
N TYR A 96 7.18 0.90 2.79
CA TYR A 96 6.51 0.67 1.52
C TYR A 96 7.20 1.37 0.34
N ASN A 97 7.65 2.61 0.52
CA ASN A 97 8.39 3.33 -0.52
C ASN A 97 9.70 2.62 -0.87
N TRP A 98 10.43 2.08 0.11
CA TRP A 98 11.65 1.31 -0.13
C TRP A 98 11.37 -0.01 -0.83
N LEU A 99 10.29 -0.71 -0.48
CA LEU A 99 9.83 -1.92 -1.19
C LEU A 99 9.45 -1.61 -2.64
N ASN A 100 8.64 -0.58 -2.87
CA ASN A 100 8.19 -0.18 -4.22
C ASN A 100 9.34 0.25 -5.13
N ARG A 101 10.38 0.88 -4.57
CA ARG A 101 11.60 1.25 -5.31
C ARG A 101 12.58 0.09 -5.50
N GLY A 102 12.30 -1.08 -4.91
CA GLY A 102 13.19 -2.25 -4.96
C GLY A 102 14.48 -2.08 -4.15
N TRP A 103 14.50 -1.19 -3.16
CA TRP A 103 15.68 -0.94 -2.32
C TRP A 103 15.85 -1.99 -1.21
N LEU A 104 14.79 -2.76 -0.95
CA LEU A 104 14.81 -3.91 -0.06
C LEU A 104 14.75 -5.18 -0.92
N PRO A 105 15.61 -6.19 -0.66
CA PRO A 105 15.59 -7.47 -1.36
C PRO A 105 14.43 -8.36 -0.87
N PHE A 106 13.21 -7.84 -0.95
CA PHE A 106 11.96 -8.48 -0.59
C PHE A 106 10.86 -8.00 -1.52
N LYS A 107 10.08 -8.91 -2.11
CA LYS A 107 9.03 -8.52 -3.05
C LYS A 107 7.77 -8.12 -2.30
N LEU A 108 7.09 -7.10 -2.78
CA LEU A 108 5.78 -6.69 -2.25
C LEU A 108 4.73 -7.82 -2.35
N THR A 109 4.90 -8.74 -3.30
CA THR A 109 4.06 -9.94 -3.47
C THR A 109 4.14 -10.90 -2.31
N ASP A 110 5.26 -10.93 -1.61
CA ASP A 110 5.58 -11.96 -0.62
C ASP A 110 5.20 -11.49 0.81
N LEU A 111 4.57 -10.31 0.92
CA LEU A 111 4.13 -9.77 2.20
C LEU A 111 3.00 -10.63 2.81
N PRO A 112 3.05 -10.92 4.11
CA PRO A 112 2.15 -11.86 4.80
C PRO A 112 0.66 -11.47 4.74
N ASN A 113 0.36 -10.18 4.55
CA ASN A 113 -1.02 -9.67 4.54
C ASN A 113 -1.64 -9.50 3.15
N ARG A 114 -0.95 -9.89 2.06
CA ARG A 114 -1.59 -9.95 0.74
C ARG A 114 -2.51 -11.18 0.74
N ASN A 115 -3.83 -10.94 0.74
CA ASN A 115 -4.94 -11.92 0.68
C ASN A 115 -5.63 -12.34 2.00
N VAL A 116 -5.13 -11.98 3.19
CA VAL A 116 -5.79 -12.38 4.46
C VAL A 116 -7.12 -11.65 4.67
N ARG A 117 -7.22 -10.37 4.26
CA ARG A 117 -8.48 -9.60 4.43
C ARG A 117 -9.54 -9.85 3.36
N GLN A 118 -9.27 -10.70 2.35
CA GLN A 118 -10.18 -10.90 1.22
C GLN A 118 -10.73 -12.33 1.07
N HIS A 119 -10.20 -13.33 1.77
CA HIS A 119 -10.79 -14.68 1.79
C HIS A 119 -11.76 -14.86 2.96
N ARG A 120 -12.89 -14.14 2.95
CA ARG A 120 -14.11 -14.82 3.44
C ARG A 120 -14.46 -15.81 2.36
N VAL A 121 -14.08 -17.08 2.56
CA VAL A 121 -14.50 -18.17 1.68
C VAL A 121 -16.02 -18.06 1.52
N SER A 122 -16.49 -18.05 0.28
CA SER A 122 -17.93 -18.04 -0.01
C SER A 122 -18.60 -19.15 0.80
N GLU A 123 -19.66 -18.80 1.53
CA GLU A 123 -20.43 -19.75 2.32
C GLU A 123 -21.08 -20.77 1.37
N ASN A 124 -20.49 -21.96 1.29
CA ASN A 124 -20.91 -23.05 0.39
C ASN A 124 -21.85 -24.05 1.07
N ARG A 125 -22.17 -23.86 2.37
CA ARG A 125 -23.18 -24.66 3.06
C ARG A 125 -24.54 -24.20 2.54
N GLY A 126 -25.21 -25.05 1.75
CA GLY A 126 -26.50 -24.73 1.13
C GLY A 126 -27.49 -24.12 2.12
N LYS A 127 -28.26 -23.12 1.68
CA LYS A 127 -29.28 -22.48 2.49
C LYS A 127 -30.50 -23.39 2.58
N PHE A 128 -30.99 -23.64 3.79
CA PHE A 128 -32.24 -24.35 4.01
C PHE A 128 -33.38 -23.61 3.30
N THR A 129 -33.92 -24.20 2.24
CA THR A 129 -34.89 -23.54 1.33
C THR A 129 -36.32 -23.97 1.59
N SER A 130 -36.54 -24.99 2.41
CA SER A 130 -37.83 -25.65 2.62
C SER A 130 -38.45 -25.22 3.93
N GLY A 131 -39.35 -24.24 3.92
CA GLY A 131 -40.09 -23.82 5.10
C GLY A 131 -40.33 -22.31 5.13
N THR A 132 -41.06 -21.86 6.13
CA THR A 132 -41.34 -20.44 6.37
C THR A 132 -40.10 -19.78 6.99
N SER A 133 -39.67 -18.65 6.44
CA SER A 133 -38.56 -17.87 7.02
C SER A 133 -38.88 -17.45 8.46
N ILE A 134 -37.88 -17.37 9.33
CA ILE A 134 -38.05 -16.85 10.70
C ILE A 134 -38.59 -15.40 10.69
N GLU A 135 -38.29 -14.66 9.63
CA GLU A 135 -38.79 -13.30 9.42
C GLU A 135 -40.31 -13.26 9.20
N GLN A 136 -40.90 -14.35 8.71
CA GLN A 136 -42.34 -14.47 8.43
C GLN A 136 -43.14 -15.02 9.62
N ARG A 137 -42.52 -15.20 10.79
CA ARG A 137 -43.22 -15.72 11.97
C ARG A 137 -44.37 -14.80 12.41
N PRO A 138 -45.46 -15.37 12.97
CA PRO A 138 -46.53 -14.55 13.53
C PRO A 138 -46.06 -13.65 14.68
N THR A 139 -46.69 -12.48 14.79
CA THR A 139 -46.37 -11.47 15.82
C THR A 139 -46.54 -12.02 17.24
N THR A 140 -47.51 -12.91 17.46
CA THR A 140 -47.75 -13.59 18.75
C THR A 140 -46.53 -14.37 19.24
N VAL A 141 -45.81 -15.01 18.31
CA VAL A 141 -44.56 -15.72 18.59
C VAL A 141 -43.46 -14.71 18.91
N ASN A 142 -43.32 -13.65 18.10
CA ASN A 142 -42.32 -12.59 18.31
C ASN A 142 -42.45 -11.94 19.71
N GLN A 143 -43.69 -11.64 20.08
CA GLN A 143 -44.07 -11.07 21.37
C GLN A 143 -44.13 -12.10 22.51
N ARG A 144 -43.82 -13.38 22.24
CA ARG A 144 -43.73 -14.46 23.25
C ARG A 144 -45.06 -14.73 23.98
N LEU A 145 -46.18 -14.53 23.31
CA LEU A 145 -47.51 -14.65 23.92
C LEU A 145 -48.02 -16.10 23.98
N ALA A 146 -47.60 -16.95 23.03
CA ALA A 146 -48.01 -18.34 22.91
C ALA A 146 -46.90 -19.33 23.31
N PHE A 147 -47.29 -20.42 24.00
CA PHE A 147 -46.40 -21.54 24.34
C PHE A 147 -46.31 -22.53 23.17
N GLY A 148 -45.19 -23.24 23.07
CA GLY A 148 -45.01 -24.33 22.11
C GLY A 148 -44.21 -23.93 20.87
N HIS A 149 -43.56 -22.77 20.90
CA HIS A 149 -42.68 -22.31 19.84
C HIS A 149 -41.24 -22.51 20.25
N TRP A 150 -40.57 -23.45 19.59
CA TRP A 150 -39.19 -23.84 19.89
C TRP A 150 -38.24 -23.32 18.82
N GLU A 151 -37.14 -22.72 19.25
CA GLU A 151 -36.00 -22.37 18.40
C GLU A 151 -34.90 -23.39 18.65
N VAL A 152 -34.28 -23.88 17.58
CA VAL A 152 -33.21 -24.88 17.64
C VAL A 152 -31.97 -24.27 17.01
N ASP A 153 -30.93 -24.12 17.82
CA ASP A 153 -29.61 -23.70 17.35
C ASP A 153 -28.66 -24.88 17.41
N THR A 154 -27.68 -24.88 16.50
CA THR A 154 -26.69 -25.94 16.39
C THR A 154 -25.31 -25.34 16.25
N VAL A 155 -24.44 -25.62 17.22
CA VAL A 155 -23.05 -25.14 17.24
C VAL A 155 -22.13 -26.33 17.00
N LEU A 156 -21.36 -26.25 15.92
CA LEU A 156 -20.34 -27.24 15.59
C LEU A 156 -18.99 -26.81 16.16
N SER A 157 -18.32 -27.72 16.85
CA SER A 157 -16.93 -27.49 17.28
C SER A 157 -16.00 -27.42 16.06
N SER A 158 -15.12 -26.42 16.03
CA SER A 158 -14.14 -26.24 14.96
C SER A 158 -12.85 -27.06 15.12
N ARG A 159 -12.66 -27.75 16.26
CA ARG A 159 -11.44 -28.51 16.57
C ARG A 159 -11.56 -29.98 16.19
N SER A 160 -10.69 -30.38 15.25
CA SER A 160 -10.22 -31.71 14.80
C SER A 160 -10.96 -33.00 15.19
N GLU A 161 -11.09 -33.87 14.19
CA GLU A 161 -11.53 -35.29 14.15
C GLU A 161 -12.90 -35.64 14.73
N SER A 162 -13.27 -35.16 15.91
CA SER A 162 -14.62 -35.34 16.45
C SER A 162 -15.49 -34.15 16.05
N ARG A 163 -16.46 -34.39 15.15
CA ARG A 163 -17.53 -33.43 14.83
C ARG A 163 -18.56 -33.36 15.97
N SER A 164 -18.11 -33.03 17.17
CA SER A 164 -19.02 -32.81 18.29
C SER A 164 -19.87 -31.58 18.01
N CYS A 165 -21.16 -31.73 18.32
CA CYS A 165 -22.21 -30.80 17.96
C CYS A 165 -23.03 -30.54 19.22
N LEU A 166 -23.17 -29.27 19.60
CA LEU A 166 -24.10 -28.85 20.64
C LEU A 166 -25.39 -28.42 19.96
N VAL A 167 -26.51 -29.02 20.35
CA VAL A 167 -27.84 -28.64 19.87
C VAL A 167 -28.59 -28.04 21.04
N THR A 168 -29.09 -26.82 20.89
CA THR A 168 -29.86 -26.14 21.94
C THR A 168 -31.28 -25.91 21.49
N PHE A 169 -32.24 -26.31 22.31
CA PHE A 169 -33.67 -26.07 22.14
C PHE A 169 -34.13 -25.00 23.12
N VAL A 170 -34.74 -23.94 22.61
CA VAL A 170 -35.22 -22.82 23.42
C VAL A 170 -36.71 -22.61 23.17
N GLU A 171 -37.52 -22.74 24.23
CA GLU A 171 -38.94 -22.39 24.15
C GLU A 171 -39.11 -20.87 24.28
N ARG A 172 -39.85 -20.25 23.36
CA ARG A 172 -39.86 -18.79 23.18
C ARG A 172 -40.59 -18.03 24.26
N LYS A 173 -41.62 -18.60 24.88
CA LYS A 173 -42.42 -17.93 25.91
C LYS A 173 -41.75 -18.01 27.28
N THR A 174 -41.44 -19.22 27.70
CA THR A 174 -40.87 -19.57 29.02
C THR A 174 -39.36 -19.36 29.09
N ARG A 175 -38.67 -19.30 27.95
CA ARG A 175 -37.20 -19.28 27.87
C ARG A 175 -36.53 -20.52 28.46
N LEU A 176 -37.28 -21.62 28.56
CA LEU A 176 -36.72 -22.90 28.96
C LEU A 176 -35.70 -23.35 27.91
N LEU A 177 -34.47 -23.61 28.36
CA LEU A 177 -33.34 -24.05 27.54
C LEU A 177 -33.08 -25.54 27.83
N TRP A 178 -33.01 -26.35 26.78
CA TRP A 178 -32.57 -27.73 26.80
C TRP A 178 -31.37 -27.87 25.87
N ALA A 179 -30.26 -28.46 26.32
CA ALA A 179 -28.99 -28.54 25.59
C ALA A 179 -28.24 -29.84 25.91
#